data_AF-A0A7C6XPM2-F1
#
_entry.id   AF-A0A7C6XPM2-F1
#
_cell.length_a   1.000
_cell.length_b   1.000
_cell.length_c   1.000
_cell.angle_alpha   90.00
_cell.angle_beta   90.00
_cell.angle_gamma   90.00
#
_symmetry.space_group_name_H-M   'P 1'
#
loop_
_entity.id
_entity.type
_entity.pdbx_description
1 polymer ?
#
loop_
_entity_poly.entity_id
_entity_poly.type
_entity_poly.pdbx_seq_one_letter_code
_entity_poly.pdbx_strand_id
1 'polypeptide(L)'
;SVDIYARERADSGTVIGELGDTFLQDLDLPELAAWGVHEPATRRWNPAAMTRSIQEQMPASRPHLAVNGYNSALSTTVARTRTGLLENTRGLIWIGDYEMHRKLGGAAHIARHEPVNRALTRLAEDFRPTVAMVSLAHAVQTDYGLGQRAASRWPDEPAAVLIGAWAVRDLGLDVDDLARKHDVEHVGSRRAPSVLLRLSGPDPVWAQFVAFAHDLDEERLASALAVDFERADRGRS
;
A
#
# COMPACT_ATOMS: atom_id res chain seq x y z
N SER A 1 8.05 -4.36 1.87
CA SER A 1 7.54 -2.99 1.82
C SER A 1 6.09 -3.03 1.37
N VAL A 2 5.33 -2.01 1.76
CA VAL A 2 3.94 -1.81 1.34
C VAL A 2 3.76 -0.36 0.90
N ASP A 3 2.96 -0.12 -0.13
CA ASP A 3 2.54 1.20 -0.59
C ASP A 3 1.05 1.14 -0.95
N ILE A 4 0.20 1.87 -0.23
CA ILE A 4 -1.26 1.83 -0.36
C ILE A 4 -1.76 3.24 -0.62
N TYR A 5 -2.49 3.40 -1.72
CA TYR A 5 -3.26 4.60 -2.03
C TYR A 5 -4.73 4.28 -1.80
N ALA A 6 -5.41 5.06 -0.98
CA ALA A 6 -6.82 4.91 -0.66
C ALA A 6 -7.56 6.24 -0.74
N ARG A 7 -8.84 6.15 -1.10
CA ARG A 7 -9.73 7.30 -1.19
C ARG A 7 -10.60 7.38 0.04
N GLU A 8 -10.55 8.51 0.70
CA GLU A 8 -11.44 8.79 1.83
C GLU A 8 -12.45 9.87 1.53
N ARG A 9 -13.58 9.82 2.23
CA ARG A 9 -14.52 10.93 2.22
C ARG A 9 -13.89 12.09 2.99
N ALA A 10 -14.23 13.31 2.61
CA ALA A 10 -13.84 14.50 3.37
C ALA A 10 -14.99 14.90 4.30
N ASP A 11 -15.28 14.06 5.29
CA ASP A 11 -16.34 14.30 6.28
C ASP A 11 -15.79 14.26 7.71
N SER A 12 -16.61 14.69 8.67
CA SER A 12 -16.22 14.76 10.09
C SER A 12 -16.06 13.39 10.77
N GLY A 13 -16.53 12.31 10.13
CA GLY A 13 -16.41 10.94 10.65
C GLY A 13 -15.19 10.19 10.10
N THR A 14 -14.48 10.77 9.14
CA THR A 14 -13.32 10.13 8.52
C THR A 14 -12.13 10.11 9.48
N VAL A 15 -11.62 8.91 9.76
CA VAL A 15 -10.44 8.69 10.59
C VAL A 15 -9.29 8.21 9.69
N ILE A 16 -8.17 8.92 9.74
CA ILE A 16 -6.95 8.58 9.01
C ILE A 16 -6.02 7.78 9.93
N GLY A 17 -5.41 6.74 9.36
CA GLY A 17 -4.45 5.86 10.04
C GLY A 17 -5.03 4.51 10.45
N GLU A 18 -6.35 4.34 10.48
CA GLU A 18 -6.99 3.04 10.73
C GLU A 18 -6.62 2.02 9.65
N LEU A 19 -6.51 2.44 8.38
CA LEU A 19 -6.11 1.58 7.27
C LEU A 19 -4.79 0.86 7.54
N GLY A 20 -3.76 1.59 7.98
CA GLY A 20 -2.45 1.01 8.26
C GLY A 20 -2.48 0.03 9.44
N ASP A 21 -3.25 0.34 10.48
CA ASP A 21 -3.39 -0.50 11.67
C ASP A 21 -4.15 -1.80 11.36
N THR A 22 -5.29 -1.71 10.67
CA THR A 22 -6.06 -2.87 10.20
C THR A 22 -5.23 -3.75 9.28
N PHE A 23 -4.48 -3.15 8.35
CA PHE A 23 -3.60 -3.91 7.45
C PHE A 23 -2.53 -4.72 8.21
N LEU A 24 -1.95 -4.18 9.28
CA LEU A 24 -1.00 -4.92 10.12
C LEU A 24 -1.69 -6.05 10.90
N GLN A 25 -2.87 -5.79 11.47
CA GLN A 25 -3.65 -6.81 12.19
C GLN A 25 -4.01 -7.98 11.26
N ASP A 26 -4.39 -7.69 10.01
CA ASP A 26 -4.72 -8.71 9.01
C ASP A 26 -3.50 -9.52 8.56
N LEU A 27 -2.28 -9.00 8.75
CA LEU A 27 -1.02 -9.73 8.57
C LEU A 27 -0.64 -10.58 9.79
N ASP A 28 -1.49 -10.65 10.82
CA ASP A 28 -1.19 -11.25 12.13
C ASP A 28 0.00 -10.57 12.84
N LEU A 29 0.18 -9.27 12.62
CA LEU A 29 1.26 -8.49 13.21
C LEU A 29 0.77 -7.61 14.36
N PRO A 30 1.67 -7.22 15.28
CA PRO A 30 1.34 -6.31 16.36
C PRO A 30 0.83 -4.96 15.85
N GLU A 31 -0.23 -4.48 16.49
CA GLU A 31 -0.84 -3.17 16.29
C GLU A 31 0.18 -2.02 16.42
N LEU A 32 -0.18 -0.88 15.85
CA LEU A 32 0.60 0.35 15.99
C LEU A 32 0.60 0.81 17.46
N ALA A 33 1.79 1.16 17.96
CA ALA A 33 2.01 1.50 19.37
C ALA A 33 2.22 3.00 19.57
N ALA A 34 2.89 3.65 18.62
CA ALA A 34 3.21 5.07 18.69
C ALA A 34 3.14 5.76 17.32
N TRP A 35 3.00 7.08 17.32
CA TRP A 35 3.06 7.92 16.13
C TRP A 35 3.79 9.26 16.38
N GLY A 36 4.16 9.92 15.30
CA GLY A 36 4.81 11.22 15.28
C GLY A 36 4.89 11.82 13.88
N VAL A 37 5.38 13.05 13.77
CA VAL A 37 5.68 13.71 12.47
C VAL A 37 7.18 13.68 12.15
N HIS A 38 7.98 13.06 13.02
CA HIS A 38 9.41 12.81 12.90
C HIS A 38 9.77 11.61 13.78
N GLU A 39 10.96 11.04 13.57
CA GLU A 39 11.55 10.05 14.46
C GLU A 39 12.22 10.73 15.67
N PRO A 40 12.12 10.17 16.89
CA PRO A 40 11.35 8.99 17.25
C PRO A 40 9.85 9.29 17.42
N ALA A 41 8.98 8.33 17.10
CA ALA A 41 7.56 8.41 17.38
C ALA A 41 7.30 8.32 18.90
N THR A 42 6.92 9.43 19.52
CA THR A 42 6.80 9.54 20.99
C THR A 42 5.36 9.60 21.49
N ARG A 43 4.36 9.83 20.60
CA ARG A 43 2.96 9.91 21.00
C ARG A 43 2.36 8.51 20.96
N ARG A 44 1.59 8.12 21.98
CA ARG A 44 0.82 6.87 21.96
C ARG A 44 -0.08 6.83 20.71
N TRP A 45 -0.16 5.67 20.06
CA TRP A 45 -1.03 5.45 18.91
C TRP A 45 -2.45 5.92 19.20
N ASN A 46 -2.95 6.81 18.35
CA ASN A 46 -4.28 7.41 18.45
C ASN A 46 -4.68 7.95 17.07
N PRO A 47 -5.40 7.17 16.24
CA PRO A 47 -5.83 7.57 14.90
C PRO A 47 -6.59 8.90 14.89
N ALA A 48 -7.43 9.17 15.88
CA ALA A 48 -8.18 10.42 15.97
C ALA A 48 -7.26 11.64 16.22
N ALA A 49 -6.21 11.49 17.03
CA ALA A 49 -5.24 12.57 17.26
C ALA A 49 -4.35 12.80 16.03
N MET A 50 -3.95 11.74 15.35
CA MET A 50 -3.25 11.83 14.07
C MET A 50 -4.11 12.50 13.00
N THR A 51 -5.38 12.12 12.89
CA THR A 51 -6.37 12.73 12.00
C THR A 51 -6.48 14.23 12.22
N ARG A 52 -6.61 14.70 13.48
CA ARG A 52 -6.63 16.14 13.79
C ARG A 52 -5.35 16.84 13.35
N SER A 53 -4.19 16.23 13.60
CA SER A 53 -2.91 16.79 13.16
C SER A 53 -2.79 16.87 11.62
N ILE A 54 -3.39 15.94 10.89
CA ILE A 54 -3.47 15.95 9.42
C ILE A 54 -4.41 17.06 8.94
N GLN A 55 -5.58 17.21 9.57
CA GLN A 55 -6.56 18.24 9.24
C GLN A 55 -6.00 19.66 9.36
N GLU A 56 -5.19 19.91 10.39
CA GLU A 56 -4.50 21.20 10.61
C GLU A 56 -3.52 21.57 9.48
N GLN A 57 -3.11 20.62 8.64
CA GLN A 57 -2.13 20.80 7.56
C GLN A 57 -2.77 20.86 6.17
N MET A 58 -4.10 20.73 6.08
CA MET A 58 -4.79 20.74 4.78
C MET A 58 -4.43 22.00 3.96
N PRO A 59 -4.28 21.88 2.63
CA PRO A 59 -4.78 20.80 1.78
C PRO A 59 -3.85 19.58 1.62
N ALA A 60 -2.64 19.58 2.18
CA ALA A 60 -1.72 18.45 2.07
C ALA A 60 -0.89 18.28 3.34
N SER A 61 -0.90 17.09 3.93
CA SER A 61 -0.14 16.80 5.15
C SER A 61 1.32 16.50 4.87
N ARG A 62 2.16 16.75 5.88
CA ARG A 62 3.47 16.11 5.97
C ARG A 62 3.30 14.61 6.25
N PRO A 63 4.38 13.81 6.11
CA PRO A 63 4.37 12.42 6.53
C PRO A 63 4.15 12.27 8.04
N HIS A 64 3.19 11.43 8.41
CA HIS A 64 2.93 11.00 9.78
C HIS A 64 3.42 9.58 9.93
N LEU A 65 4.45 9.40 10.76
CA LEU A 65 5.04 8.12 11.07
C LEU A 65 4.22 7.43 12.15
N ALA A 66 3.92 6.16 11.96
CA ALA A 66 3.38 5.24 12.95
C ALA A 66 4.29 4.02 13.04
N VAL A 67 4.56 3.56 14.25
CA VAL A 67 5.45 2.43 14.51
C VAL A 67 4.76 1.42 15.39
N ASN A 68 5.03 0.13 15.16
CA ASN A 68 4.76 -0.89 16.16
C ASN A 68 6.03 -1.15 17.00
N GLY A 69 5.87 -1.85 18.12
CA GLY A 69 7.02 -2.23 18.97
C GLY A 69 7.96 -3.27 18.33
N TYR A 70 7.77 -3.62 17.05
CA TYR A 70 8.35 -4.79 16.38
C TYR A 70 8.91 -4.43 14.99
N ASN A 71 9.80 -3.44 14.94
CA ASN A 71 10.60 -3.07 13.75
C ASN A 71 9.79 -2.82 12.47
N SER A 72 8.50 -2.50 12.60
CA SER A 72 7.63 -2.14 11.48
C SER A 72 7.19 -0.70 11.65
N ALA A 73 7.19 0.04 10.56
CA ALA A 73 6.72 1.40 10.52
C ALA A 73 5.99 1.70 9.23
N LEU A 74 4.94 2.49 9.39
CA LEU A 74 4.11 3.03 8.33
C LEU A 74 4.23 4.55 8.36
N SER A 75 4.19 5.16 7.18
CA SER A 75 4.18 6.60 6.99
C SER A 75 2.97 6.94 6.15
N THR A 76 2.09 7.77 6.71
CA THR A 76 0.85 8.20 6.06
C THR A 76 0.95 9.66 5.67
N THR A 77 0.55 9.96 4.44
CA THR A 77 0.35 11.32 3.93
C THR A 77 -1.06 11.43 3.39
N VAL A 78 -1.68 12.61 3.51
CA VAL A 78 -3.03 12.84 3.02
C VAL A 78 -3.09 14.15 2.25
N ALA A 79 -3.72 14.11 1.09
CA ALA A 79 -4.04 15.28 0.30
C ALA A 79 -5.56 15.41 0.10
N ARG A 80 -6.07 16.65 0.15
CA ARG A 80 -7.45 16.96 -0.21
C ARG A 80 -7.58 17.01 -1.72
N THR A 81 -8.56 16.28 -2.25
CA THR A 81 -8.91 16.30 -3.68
C THR A 81 -10.30 16.94 -3.88
N ARG A 82 -10.70 17.11 -5.14
CA ARG A 82 -12.05 17.61 -5.48
C ARG A 82 -13.16 16.65 -5.05
N THR A 83 -12.85 15.38 -4.86
CA THR A 83 -13.82 14.30 -4.61
C THR A 83 -13.71 13.71 -3.20
N GLY A 84 -12.81 14.22 -2.36
CA GLY A 84 -12.58 13.69 -1.02
C GLY A 84 -11.14 13.90 -0.57
N LEU A 85 -10.55 12.85 0.00
CA LEU A 85 -9.16 12.78 0.43
C LEU A 85 -8.46 11.64 -0.32
N LEU A 86 -7.18 11.80 -0.58
CA LEU A 86 -6.27 10.75 -1.01
C LEU A 86 -5.31 10.47 0.13
N GLU A 87 -5.43 9.30 0.75
CA GLU A 87 -4.49 8.77 1.72
C GLU A 87 -3.44 7.94 0.99
N ASN A 88 -2.16 8.22 1.23
CA ASN A 88 -1.06 7.33 0.88
C ASN A 88 -0.41 6.85 2.17
N THR A 89 -0.47 5.55 2.41
CA THR A 89 0.17 4.84 3.51
C THR A 89 1.22 3.88 2.96
N ARG A 90 2.49 4.13 3.29
CA ARG A 90 3.63 3.34 2.84
C ARG A 90 4.52 2.93 3.99
N GLY A 91 5.22 1.81 3.90
CA GLY A 91 6.07 1.41 5.00
C GLY A 91 6.87 0.14 4.81
N LEU A 92 7.64 -0.14 5.85
CA LEU A 92 8.42 -1.37 6.00
C LEU A 92 7.80 -2.18 7.12
N ILE A 93 7.52 -3.44 6.80
CA ILE A 93 6.94 -4.41 7.71
C ILE A 93 7.98 -5.51 7.87
N TRP A 94 8.36 -5.77 9.13
CA TRP A 94 9.33 -6.81 9.44
C TRP A 94 8.68 -8.19 9.36
N ILE A 95 9.13 -9.00 8.41
CA ILE A 95 8.65 -10.37 8.18
C ILE A 95 9.73 -11.43 8.46
N GLY A 96 10.83 -11.04 9.11
CA GLY A 96 11.96 -11.91 9.39
C GLY A 96 13.13 -11.78 8.40
N ASP A 97 13.98 -12.78 8.38
CA ASP A 97 15.24 -12.80 7.63
C ASP A 97 15.01 -12.83 6.10
N TYR A 98 15.62 -11.89 5.40
CA TYR A 98 15.48 -11.73 3.95
C TYR A 98 16.06 -12.93 3.15
N GLU A 99 17.19 -13.48 3.57
CA GLU A 99 17.82 -14.64 2.92
C GLU A 99 17.01 -15.92 3.13
N MET A 100 16.32 -16.05 4.26
CA MET A 100 15.34 -17.12 4.47
C MET A 100 14.23 -17.05 3.42
N HIS A 101 13.62 -15.88 3.24
CA HIS A 101 12.54 -15.70 2.26
C HIS A 101 13.02 -15.94 0.83
N ARG A 102 14.24 -15.52 0.48
CA ARG A 102 14.85 -15.85 -0.83
C ARG A 102 14.95 -17.35 -1.07
N LYS A 103 15.40 -18.12 -0.07
CA LYS A 103 15.49 -19.59 -0.17
C LYS A 103 14.13 -20.26 -0.32
N LEU A 104 13.06 -19.64 0.20
CA LEU A 104 11.68 -20.10 0.07
C LEU A 104 11.01 -19.70 -1.25
N GLY A 105 11.68 -18.91 -2.10
CA GLY A 105 11.15 -18.46 -3.39
C GLY A 105 11.00 -16.95 -3.54
N GLY A 106 11.53 -16.15 -2.61
CA GLY A 106 11.56 -14.68 -2.72
C GLY A 106 10.16 -14.07 -2.73
N ALA A 107 9.94 -13.04 -3.56
CA ALA A 107 8.63 -12.40 -3.63
C ALA A 107 7.49 -13.34 -4.09
N ALA A 108 7.77 -14.37 -4.89
CA ALA A 108 6.77 -15.35 -5.30
C ALA A 108 6.28 -16.20 -4.11
N HIS A 109 7.13 -16.42 -3.10
CA HIS A 109 6.71 -17.03 -1.84
C HIS A 109 5.77 -16.11 -1.07
N ILE A 110 6.11 -14.81 -0.98
CA ILE A 110 5.28 -13.80 -0.33
C ILE A 110 3.92 -13.64 -1.04
N ALA A 111 3.89 -13.72 -2.37
CA ALA A 111 2.66 -13.67 -3.18
C ALA A 111 1.66 -14.80 -2.87
N ARG A 112 2.15 -15.93 -2.34
CA ARG A 112 1.34 -17.09 -1.94
C ARG A 112 1.03 -17.10 -0.44
N HIS A 113 1.56 -16.14 0.31
CA HIS A 113 1.44 -16.11 1.76
C HIS A 113 0.03 -15.70 2.18
N GLU A 114 -0.68 -16.61 2.85
CA GLU A 114 -2.11 -16.45 3.18
C GLU A 114 -2.42 -15.14 3.94
N PRO A 115 -1.68 -14.75 4.99
CA PRO A 115 -1.87 -13.44 5.63
C PRO A 115 -1.78 -12.24 4.69
N VAL A 116 -0.89 -12.27 3.68
CA VAL A 116 -0.74 -11.16 2.71
C VAL A 116 -1.99 -11.08 1.83
N ASN A 117 -2.44 -12.21 1.30
CA ASN A 117 -3.62 -12.28 0.46
C ASN A 117 -4.87 -11.85 1.23
N ARG A 118 -5.04 -12.34 2.47
CA ARG A 118 -6.13 -11.94 3.36
C ARG A 118 -6.13 -10.44 3.65
N ALA A 119 -4.98 -9.85 3.97
CA ALA A 119 -4.86 -8.41 4.24
C ALA A 119 -5.23 -7.55 3.02
N LEU A 120 -4.81 -7.96 1.82
CA LEU A 120 -5.18 -7.25 0.59
C LEU A 120 -6.66 -7.43 0.23
N THR A 121 -7.23 -8.62 0.46
CA THR A 121 -8.66 -8.86 0.27
C THR A 121 -9.50 -8.01 1.23
N ARG A 122 -9.18 -8.01 2.53
CA ARG A 122 -9.87 -7.17 3.53
C ARG A 122 -9.70 -5.68 3.25
N LEU A 123 -8.53 -5.26 2.78
CA LEU A 123 -8.31 -3.89 2.34
C LEU A 123 -9.31 -3.47 1.24
N ALA A 124 -9.66 -4.37 0.32
CA ALA A 124 -10.65 -4.11 -0.72
C ALA A 124 -12.11 -4.15 -0.23
N GLU A 125 -12.37 -4.82 0.90
CA GLU A 125 -13.70 -4.97 1.49
C GLU A 125 -14.05 -3.81 2.44
N ASP A 126 -13.10 -3.42 3.28
CA ASP A 126 -13.31 -2.49 4.38
C ASP A 126 -12.95 -1.04 4.01
N PHE A 127 -12.05 -0.86 3.05
CA PHE A 127 -11.57 0.44 2.61
C PHE A 127 -11.87 0.70 1.13
N ARG A 128 -11.45 1.87 0.64
CA ARG A 128 -11.55 2.26 -0.78
C ARG A 128 -10.15 2.43 -1.39
N PRO A 129 -9.34 1.36 -1.50
CA PRO A 129 -8.05 1.46 -2.16
C PRO A 129 -8.24 1.91 -3.62
N THR A 130 -7.32 2.72 -4.11
CA THR A 130 -7.09 2.93 -5.55
C THR A 130 -6.14 1.85 -6.04
N VAL A 131 -4.99 1.73 -5.38
CA VAL A 131 -3.98 0.71 -5.63
C VAL A 131 -3.23 0.41 -4.34
N ALA A 132 -2.86 -0.85 -4.12
CA ALA A 132 -1.89 -1.23 -3.10
C ALA A 132 -0.85 -2.18 -3.70
N MET A 133 0.41 -2.02 -3.30
CA MET A 133 1.50 -2.88 -3.73
C MET A 133 2.26 -3.41 -2.53
N VAL A 134 2.48 -4.71 -2.52
CA VAL A 134 3.34 -5.40 -1.54
C VAL A 134 4.57 -5.89 -2.28
N SER A 135 5.75 -5.56 -1.76
CA SER A 135 7.03 -6.01 -2.30
C SER A 135 7.90 -6.64 -1.22
N LEU A 136 8.69 -7.64 -1.58
CA LEU A 136 9.77 -8.13 -0.73
C LEU A 136 10.94 -7.15 -0.83
N ALA A 137 11.34 -6.58 0.30
CA ALA A 137 12.38 -5.55 0.35
C ALA A 137 13.48 -5.94 1.34
N HIS A 138 14.73 -5.64 1.00
CA HIS A 138 15.85 -5.78 1.92
C HIS A 138 16.04 -4.45 2.68
N ALA A 139 15.77 -4.46 3.99
CA ALA A 139 15.96 -3.30 4.85
C ALA A 139 17.03 -3.59 5.92
N VAL A 140 17.94 -2.64 6.13
CA VAL A 140 18.92 -2.68 7.22
C VAL A 140 18.33 -1.97 8.41
N GLN A 141 18.23 -2.67 9.54
CA GLN A 141 17.84 -2.08 10.80
C GLN A 141 19.02 -1.33 11.44
N THR A 142 18.77 -0.17 12.02
CA THR A 142 19.73 0.53 12.88
C THR A 142 19.14 0.74 14.27
N ASP A 143 20.00 0.84 15.30
CA ASP A 143 19.58 1.03 16.69
C ASP A 143 18.77 2.32 16.93
N TYR A 144 18.81 3.27 15.98
CA TYR A 144 18.20 4.59 16.10
C TYR A 144 16.98 4.82 15.19
N GLY A 145 16.49 3.79 14.49
CA GLY A 145 15.30 3.89 13.66
C GLY A 145 15.32 2.96 12.45
N LEU A 146 14.22 2.97 11.71
CA LEU A 146 14.10 2.30 10.41
C LEU A 146 14.68 3.21 9.30
N GLY A 147 15.89 3.70 9.53
CA GLY A 147 16.66 4.46 8.56
C GLY A 147 17.35 3.54 7.56
N GLN A 148 17.09 3.75 6.27
CA GLN A 148 17.82 3.05 5.21
C GLN A 148 19.23 3.65 5.09
N ARG A 149 20.28 2.91 5.50
CA ARG A 149 21.66 3.27 5.13
C ARG A 149 21.90 2.92 3.67
N ALA A 150 22.70 3.73 2.98
CA ALA A 150 23.23 3.38 1.67
C ALA A 150 24.12 2.13 1.80
N ALA A 151 23.54 0.98 1.49
CA ALA A 151 24.21 -0.32 1.41
C ALA A 151 23.92 -0.92 0.03
N SER A 152 24.77 -1.85 -0.41
CA SER A 152 24.46 -2.69 -1.58
C SER A 152 23.17 -3.45 -1.27
N ARG A 153 22.09 -3.06 -1.92
CA ARG A 153 20.74 -3.57 -1.67
C ARG A 153 20.28 -4.38 -2.87
N TRP A 154 19.56 -5.44 -2.57
CA TRP A 154 18.78 -6.12 -3.59
C TRP A 154 17.62 -5.21 -3.99
N PRO A 155 17.27 -5.13 -5.29
CA PRO A 155 16.06 -4.44 -5.72
C PRO A 155 14.84 -5.00 -4.99
N ASP A 156 13.89 -4.14 -4.65
CA ASP A 156 12.58 -4.60 -4.14
C ASP A 156 11.93 -5.47 -5.21
N GLU A 157 11.36 -6.60 -4.80
CA GLU A 157 10.70 -7.54 -5.70
C GLU A 157 9.19 -7.48 -5.46
N PRO A 158 8.38 -7.12 -6.47
CA PRO A 158 6.93 -7.03 -6.29
C PRO A 158 6.36 -8.44 -6.03
N ALA A 159 5.49 -8.55 -5.05
CA ALA A 159 4.84 -9.81 -4.66
C ALA A 159 3.35 -9.81 -5.02
N ALA A 160 2.64 -8.72 -4.73
CA ALA A 160 1.21 -8.62 -5.02
C ALA A 160 0.79 -7.18 -5.28
N VAL A 161 -0.27 -7.02 -6.07
CA VAL A 161 -0.89 -5.73 -6.39
C VAL A 161 -2.40 -5.84 -6.24
N LEU A 162 -2.99 -4.96 -5.45
CA LEU A 162 -4.43 -4.76 -5.39
C LEU A 162 -4.78 -3.54 -6.23
N ILE A 163 -5.69 -3.69 -7.21
CA ILE A 163 -6.32 -2.58 -7.93
C ILE A 163 -7.74 -2.46 -7.39
N GLY A 164 -8.04 -1.35 -6.73
CA GLY A 164 -9.35 -1.17 -6.13
C GLY A 164 -10.43 -0.81 -7.13
N ALA A 165 -11.69 -0.96 -6.69
CA ALA A 165 -12.85 -0.91 -7.58
C ALA A 165 -13.00 0.35 -8.42
N TRP A 166 -12.57 1.50 -7.89
CA TRP A 166 -12.59 2.73 -8.66
C TRP A 166 -11.60 2.67 -9.83
N ALA A 167 -10.37 2.20 -9.59
CA ALA A 167 -9.36 2.06 -10.63
C ALA A 167 -9.73 0.98 -11.66
N VAL A 168 -10.27 -0.16 -11.21
CA VAL A 168 -10.81 -1.20 -12.11
C VAL A 168 -11.84 -0.62 -13.08
N ARG A 169 -12.77 0.18 -12.56
CA ARG A 169 -13.82 0.82 -13.35
C ARG A 169 -13.28 1.92 -14.27
N ASP A 170 -12.39 2.77 -13.77
CA ASP A 170 -11.85 3.93 -14.50
C ASP A 170 -10.94 3.49 -15.66
N LEU A 171 -10.13 2.46 -15.44
CA LEU A 171 -9.27 1.86 -16.46
C LEU A 171 -10.05 0.98 -17.46
N GLY A 172 -11.28 0.58 -17.10
CA GLY A 172 -12.13 -0.29 -17.91
C GLY A 172 -11.56 -1.71 -18.04
N LEU A 173 -11.05 -2.26 -16.94
CA LEU A 173 -10.37 -3.55 -16.95
C LEU A 173 -11.36 -4.70 -17.20
N ASP A 174 -11.02 -5.56 -18.17
CA ASP A 174 -11.66 -6.87 -18.33
C ASP A 174 -10.97 -7.86 -17.39
N VAL A 175 -11.52 -7.99 -16.19
CA VAL A 175 -10.94 -8.84 -15.14
C VAL A 175 -10.96 -10.32 -15.55
N ASP A 176 -11.98 -10.76 -16.29
CA ASP A 176 -12.05 -12.14 -16.77
C ASP A 176 -10.94 -12.42 -17.80
N ASP A 177 -10.56 -11.43 -18.62
CA ASP A 177 -9.39 -11.55 -19.50
C ASP A 177 -8.07 -11.57 -18.74
N LEU A 178 -7.93 -10.69 -17.74
CA LEU A 178 -6.73 -10.66 -16.89
C LEU A 178 -6.55 -11.98 -16.14
N ALA A 179 -7.62 -12.57 -15.60
CA ALA A 179 -7.59 -13.85 -14.89
C ALA A 179 -7.25 -15.06 -15.79
N ARG A 180 -7.40 -14.94 -17.12
CA ARG A 180 -6.95 -15.98 -18.07
C ARG A 180 -5.43 -15.94 -18.31
N LYS A 181 -4.80 -14.80 -18.10
CA LYS A 181 -3.38 -14.55 -18.43
C LYS A 181 -2.48 -14.50 -17.20
N HIS A 182 -3.02 -13.99 -16.09
CA HIS A 182 -2.29 -13.69 -14.86
C HIS A 182 -2.95 -14.40 -13.67
N ASP A 183 -2.21 -14.59 -12.59
CA ASP A 183 -2.77 -15.06 -11.32
C ASP A 183 -3.52 -13.91 -10.63
N VAL A 184 -4.78 -13.74 -11.05
CA VAL A 184 -5.69 -12.69 -10.60
C VAL A 184 -6.88 -13.30 -9.87
N GLU A 185 -7.25 -12.67 -8.76
CA GLU A 185 -8.45 -12.98 -8.00
C GLU A 185 -9.39 -11.76 -7.94
N HIS A 186 -10.69 -12.02 -8.08
CA HIS A 186 -11.72 -11.02 -7.83
C HIS A 186 -11.91 -10.85 -6.32
N VAL A 187 -11.73 -9.62 -5.84
CA VAL A 187 -11.93 -9.27 -4.43
C VAL A 187 -12.89 -8.10 -4.29
N GLY A 188 -13.40 -7.88 -3.08
CA GLY A 188 -14.44 -6.87 -2.83
C GLY A 188 -15.83 -7.30 -3.29
N SER A 189 -16.76 -6.35 -3.33
CA SER A 189 -18.18 -6.66 -3.57
C SER A 189 -18.53 -6.76 -5.05
N ARG A 190 -19.61 -7.48 -5.38
CA ARG A 190 -20.17 -7.53 -6.76
C ARG A 190 -20.47 -6.15 -7.36
N ARG A 191 -20.77 -5.13 -6.53
CA ARG A 191 -21.08 -3.75 -7.00
C ARG A 191 -19.84 -2.86 -7.10
N ALA A 192 -18.74 -3.26 -6.49
CA ALA A 192 -17.47 -2.56 -6.47
C ALA A 192 -16.34 -3.59 -6.58
N PRO A 193 -16.17 -4.22 -7.77
CA PRO A 193 -15.20 -5.28 -7.96
C PRO A 193 -13.79 -4.72 -7.96
N SER A 194 -12.91 -5.29 -7.13
CA SER A 194 -11.48 -5.01 -7.10
C SER A 194 -10.71 -6.24 -7.60
N VAL A 195 -9.44 -6.06 -7.92
CA VAL A 195 -8.58 -7.08 -8.52
C VAL A 195 -7.34 -7.26 -7.66
N LEU A 196 -7.09 -8.49 -7.21
CA LEU A 196 -5.85 -8.88 -6.55
C LEU A 196 -4.99 -9.66 -7.55
N LEU A 197 -3.87 -9.09 -7.97
CA LEU A 197 -2.81 -9.77 -8.72
C LEU A 197 -1.79 -10.35 -7.74
N ARG A 198 -1.49 -11.64 -7.89
CA ARG A 198 -0.40 -12.31 -7.20
C ARG A 198 0.71 -12.63 -8.19
N LEU A 199 1.94 -12.20 -7.91
CA LEU A 199 3.10 -12.51 -8.75
C LEU A 199 3.67 -13.86 -8.36
N SER A 200 2.83 -14.89 -8.47
CA SER A 200 3.13 -16.24 -7.99
C SER A 200 3.49 -17.22 -9.11
N GLY A 201 3.36 -16.80 -10.37
CA GLY A 201 3.58 -17.63 -11.56
C GLY A 201 5.00 -18.20 -11.68
N PRO A 202 5.23 -19.07 -12.68
CA PRO A 202 6.52 -19.74 -12.87
C PRO A 202 7.64 -18.80 -13.38
N ASP A 203 7.27 -17.68 -14.00
CA ASP A 203 8.22 -16.71 -14.53
C ASP A 203 8.84 -15.83 -13.43
N PRO A 204 9.96 -15.13 -13.68
CA PRO A 204 10.48 -14.14 -12.73
C PRO A 204 9.43 -13.06 -12.39
N VAL A 205 9.31 -12.69 -11.12
CA VAL A 205 8.26 -11.77 -10.62
C VAL A 205 8.22 -10.42 -11.36
N TRP A 206 9.38 -9.90 -11.75
CA TRP A 206 9.45 -8.67 -12.56
C TRP A 206 8.93 -8.86 -13.98
N ALA A 207 9.14 -10.03 -14.59
CA ALA A 207 8.59 -10.34 -15.91
C ALA A 207 7.06 -10.47 -15.86
N GLN A 208 6.54 -11.13 -14.81
CA GLN A 208 5.10 -11.20 -14.56
C GLN A 208 4.49 -9.81 -14.39
N PHE A 209 5.12 -8.95 -13.58
CA PHE A 209 4.64 -7.60 -13.33
C PHE A 209 4.64 -6.72 -14.58
N VAL A 210 5.71 -6.78 -15.40
CA VAL A 210 5.79 -6.05 -16.67
C VAL A 210 4.76 -6.56 -17.68
N ALA A 211 4.57 -7.87 -17.78
CA ALA A 211 3.53 -8.45 -18.64
C ALA A 211 2.13 -7.97 -18.25
N PHE A 212 1.83 -7.95 -16.96
CA PHE A 212 0.57 -7.41 -16.44
C PHE A 212 0.42 -5.91 -16.74
N ALA A 213 1.48 -5.11 -16.55
CA ALA A 213 1.46 -3.69 -16.84
C ALA A 213 1.22 -3.39 -18.33
N HIS A 214 1.78 -4.21 -19.24
CA HIS A 214 1.50 -4.11 -20.67
C HIS A 214 0.02 -4.42 -21.01
N ASP A 215 -0.59 -5.41 -20.34
CA ASP A 215 -2.00 -5.75 -20.53
C ASP A 215 -2.97 -4.69 -19.94
N LEU A 216 -2.51 -3.86 -18.99
CA LEU A 216 -3.30 -2.77 -18.39
C LEU A 216 -3.46 -1.53 -19.28
N ASP A 217 -2.81 -1.48 -20.45
CA ASP A 217 -2.66 -0.30 -21.32
C ASP A 217 -1.87 0.82 -20.60
N GLU A 218 -0.56 0.92 -20.89
CA GLU A 218 0.40 1.81 -20.21
C GLU A 218 -0.09 3.27 -20.13
N GLU A 219 -0.81 3.77 -21.14
CA GLU A 219 -1.34 5.13 -21.17
C GLU A 219 -2.47 5.34 -20.14
N ARG A 220 -3.27 4.30 -19.87
CA ARG A 220 -4.38 4.38 -18.90
C ARG A 220 -3.87 4.26 -17.48
N LEU A 221 -2.90 3.37 -17.24
CA LEU A 221 -2.24 3.25 -15.94
C LEU A 221 -1.45 4.52 -15.60
N ALA A 222 -0.68 5.06 -16.57
CA ALA A 222 0.00 6.33 -16.41
C ALA A 222 -0.99 7.48 -16.21
N SER A 223 -2.14 7.50 -16.88
CA SER A 223 -3.18 8.51 -16.65
C SER A 223 -3.85 8.38 -15.28
N ALA A 224 -4.16 7.18 -14.82
CA ALA A 224 -4.76 6.96 -13.50
C ALA A 224 -3.79 7.36 -12.37
N LEU A 225 -2.50 7.08 -12.53
CA LEU A 225 -1.46 7.51 -11.58
C LEU A 225 -1.13 9.01 -11.71
N ALA A 226 -1.01 9.56 -12.93
CA ALA A 226 -0.64 10.96 -13.18
C ALA A 226 -1.78 11.96 -12.86
N VAL A 227 -3.05 11.56 -13.01
CA VAL A 227 -4.20 12.39 -12.60
C VAL A 227 -4.19 12.64 -11.08
N ASP A 228 -3.61 11.74 -10.30
CA ASP A 228 -3.44 11.90 -8.86
C ASP A 228 -2.21 12.76 -8.50
N PHE A 229 -1.12 12.71 -9.29
CA PHE A 229 0.09 13.55 -9.08
C PHE A 229 -0.05 14.99 -9.62
N GLU A 230 -0.56 15.21 -10.83
CA GLU A 230 -0.71 16.56 -11.39
C GLU A 230 -1.80 17.38 -10.67
N ARG A 231 -2.81 16.73 -10.08
CA ARG A 231 -3.80 17.42 -9.22
C ARG A 231 -3.23 17.92 -7.91
N ALA A 232 -2.19 17.27 -7.37
CA ALA A 232 -1.51 17.72 -6.16
C ALA A 232 -0.61 18.94 -6.43
N ASP A 233 0.01 19.02 -7.60
CA ASP A 233 0.91 20.12 -7.97
C ASP A 233 0.19 21.38 -8.49
N ARG A 234 -0.95 21.26 -9.19
CA ARG A 234 -1.71 22.43 -9.70
C ARG A 234 -2.52 23.19 -8.64
N GLY A 235 -2.47 22.77 -7.37
CA GLY A 235 -2.94 23.56 -6.22
C GLY A 235 -1.94 24.61 -5.74
N ARG A 236 -0.76 24.70 -6.38
CA ARG A 236 0.27 25.72 -6.16
C ARG A 236 0.38 26.64 -7.37
N SER A 237 -0.60 27.51 -7.58
CA SER A 237 -0.43 28.75 -8.36
C SER A 237 -1.34 29.84 -7.80
#